data_AF-A0A930DEB3-F1
#
_entry.id   AF-A0A930DEB3-F1
#
_cell.length_a   1.000
_cell.length_b   1.000
_cell.length_c   1.000
_cell.angle_alpha   90.00
_cell.angle_beta   90.00
_cell.angle_gamma   90.00
#
_symmetry.space_group_name_H-M   'P 1'
#
loop_
_entity.id
_entity.type
_entity.pdbx_description
1 polymer ?
#
loop_
_entity_poly.entity_id
_entity_poly.type
_entity_poly.pdbx_seq_one_letter_code
_entity_poly.pdbx_strand_id
1 'polypeptide(L)'
;MSVICFHNPNEENAYLSNWYPSPFTVEKKNFSSMEQFMMYRKAICFGDEAVSKNILSTDDASQIKALGRQVKNYDEHIWNGIRQIVVYKGLLAKFSQNEDLKDRLKSTGEAILAECAVK
;
A
#
# COMPACT_ATOMS: atom_id res chain seq x y z
N MET A 1 22.47 -11.78 10.57
CA MET A 1 21.46 -10.80 10.12
C MET A 1 20.11 -11.49 10.21
N SER A 2 19.17 -10.97 10.99
CA SER A 2 17.83 -11.58 11.11
C SER A 2 16.99 -11.21 9.89
N VAL A 3 16.18 -12.13 9.40
CA VAL A 3 15.24 -11.90 8.30
C VAL A 3 13.84 -12.20 8.78
N ILE A 4 12.92 -11.25 8.61
CA ILE A 4 11.50 -11.38 8.91
C ILE A 4 10.76 -11.49 7.59
N CYS A 5 10.19 -12.67 7.34
CA CYS A 5 9.40 -12.96 6.15
C CYS A 5 7.94 -12.60 6.39
N PHE A 6 7.29 -12.04 5.38
CA PHE A 6 5.85 -11.79 5.37
C PHE A 6 5.24 -12.08 4.00
N HIS A 7 4.05 -12.66 3.94
CA HIS A 7 3.31 -12.79 2.69
C HIS A 7 1.79 -12.71 2.90
N ASN A 8 1.21 -13.71 3.58
CA ASN A 8 -0.24 -13.82 3.67
C ASN A 8 -0.83 -12.98 4.80
N PRO A 9 -2.07 -12.47 4.65
CA PRO A 9 -2.75 -11.66 5.66
C PRO A 9 -3.06 -12.41 6.96
N ASN A 10 -3.00 -13.75 6.97
CA ASN A 10 -3.26 -14.60 8.13
C ASN A 10 -1.98 -15.00 8.89
N GLU A 11 -0.82 -14.50 8.46
CA GLU A 11 0.47 -14.80 9.10
C GLU A 11 0.81 -13.76 10.18
N GLU A 12 1.69 -14.14 11.10
CA GLU A 12 2.14 -13.27 12.21
C GLU A 12 2.66 -11.90 11.73
N ASN A 13 3.36 -11.89 10.58
CA ASN A 13 3.98 -10.70 10.00
C ASN A 13 3.13 -10.02 8.91
N ALA A 14 1.87 -10.43 8.76
CA ALA A 14 0.94 -9.89 7.77
C ALA A 14 0.86 -8.35 7.77
N TYR A 15 1.00 -7.74 8.95
CA TYR A 15 0.96 -6.29 9.14
C TYR A 15 2.02 -5.51 8.34
N LEU A 16 3.10 -6.16 7.91
CA LEU A 16 4.12 -5.58 7.03
C LEU A 16 3.65 -5.48 5.57
N SER A 17 2.65 -6.28 5.17
CA SER A 17 2.09 -6.26 3.82
C SER A 17 1.33 -4.97 3.52
N ASN A 18 1.38 -4.53 2.25
CA ASN A 18 0.59 -3.40 1.77
C ASN A 18 -0.91 -3.71 1.73
N TRP A 19 -1.27 -4.99 1.64
CA TRP A 19 -2.65 -5.47 1.62
C TRP A 19 -3.29 -5.59 3.00
N TYR A 20 -2.49 -5.50 4.07
CA TYR A 20 -3.01 -5.61 5.43
C TYR A 20 -4.00 -4.46 5.72
N PRO A 21 -5.22 -4.76 6.20
CA PRO A 21 -6.19 -3.75 6.62
C PRO A 21 -5.58 -2.86 7.71
N SER A 22 -5.29 -1.62 7.34
CA SER A 22 -4.62 -0.64 8.18
C SER A 22 -5.16 0.73 7.81
N PRO A 23 -6.28 1.16 8.41
CA PRO A 23 -6.90 2.42 8.06
C PRO A 23 -5.95 3.61 8.32
N PHE A 24 -5.84 4.53 7.37
CA PHE A 24 -5.12 5.79 7.55
C PHE A 24 -5.68 6.89 6.64
N THR A 25 -5.35 8.14 6.96
CA THR A 25 -5.81 9.31 6.22
C THR A 25 -4.63 10.08 5.61
N VAL A 26 -4.74 10.44 4.34
CA VAL A 26 -3.80 11.36 3.65
C VAL A 26 -4.60 12.38 2.85
N GLU A 27 -4.27 13.67 2.96
CA GLU A 27 -4.94 14.75 2.20
C GLU A 27 -6.49 14.70 2.33
N LYS A 28 -6.99 14.45 3.54
CA LYS A 28 -8.42 14.31 3.89
C LYS A 28 -9.14 13.14 3.21
N LYS A 29 -8.41 12.17 2.65
CA LYS A 29 -8.95 10.92 2.09
C LYS A 29 -8.57 9.76 2.99
N ASN A 30 -9.55 8.89 3.23
CA ASN A 30 -9.36 7.69 4.04
C ASN A 30 -9.03 6.51 3.13
N PHE A 31 -8.09 5.69 3.58
CA PHE A 31 -7.67 4.49 2.90
C PHE A 31 -7.78 3.31 3.87
N SER A 32 -8.30 2.18 3.40
CA SER A 32 -8.39 0.93 4.16
C SER A 32 -7.05 0.20 4.26
N SER A 33 -6.15 0.43 3.30
CA SER A 33 -4.85 -0.22 3.21
C SER A 33 -3.85 0.63 2.42
N MET A 34 -2.57 0.29 2.54
CA MET A 34 -1.49 0.93 1.78
C MET A 34 -1.65 0.72 0.27
N GLU A 35 -2.12 -0.46 -0.13
CA GLU A 35 -2.34 -0.78 -1.53
C GLU A 35 -3.47 0.07 -2.15
N GLN A 36 -4.58 0.28 -1.43
CA GLN A 36 -5.66 1.16 -1.89
C GLN A 36 -5.12 2.58 -2.16
N PHE A 37 -4.30 3.10 -1.23
CA PHE A 37 -3.63 4.39 -1.41
C PHE A 37 -2.72 4.39 -2.64
N MET A 38 -1.90 3.36 -2.83
CA MET A 38 -0.98 3.28 -3.97
C MET A 38 -1.75 3.28 -5.31
N MET A 39 -2.81 2.48 -5.43
CA MET A 39 -3.63 2.44 -6.64
C MET A 39 -4.39 3.75 -6.87
N TYR A 40 -4.91 4.37 -5.81
CA TYR A 40 -5.52 5.71 -5.91
C TYR A 40 -4.51 6.74 -6.44
N ARG A 41 -3.31 6.80 -5.87
CA ARG A 41 -2.25 7.73 -6.32
C ARG A 41 -1.78 7.44 -7.74
N LYS A 42 -1.76 6.16 -8.14
CA LYS A 42 -1.51 5.76 -9.53
C LYS A 42 -2.57 6.34 -10.47
N ALA A 43 -3.86 6.18 -10.15
CA ALA A 43 -4.95 6.74 -10.95
C ALA A 43 -4.87 8.27 -11.06
N ILE A 44 -4.58 8.96 -9.95
CA ILE A 44 -4.37 10.42 -9.93
C ILE A 44 -3.18 10.84 -10.79
N CYS A 45 -2.06 10.11 -10.74
CA CYS A 45 -0.86 10.42 -11.54
C CYS A 45 -1.16 10.46 -13.04
N PHE A 46 -2.06 9.61 -13.52
CA PHE A 46 -2.41 9.50 -14.94
C PHE A 46 -3.74 10.17 -15.30
N GLY A 47 -4.29 10.97 -14.39
CA GLY A 47 -5.51 11.76 -14.62
C GLY A 47 -6.80 10.93 -14.71
N ASP A 48 -6.81 9.68 -14.22
CA ASP A 48 -7.99 8.81 -14.27
C ASP A 48 -8.89 9.00 -13.04
N GLU A 49 -9.67 10.09 -13.05
CA GLU A 49 -10.58 10.42 -11.96
C GLU A 49 -11.68 9.37 -11.74
N ALA A 50 -12.11 8.69 -12.80
CA ALA A 50 -13.15 7.67 -12.70
C ALA A 50 -12.63 6.46 -11.92
N VAL A 51 -11.44 5.97 -12.29
CA VAL A 51 -10.80 4.85 -11.58
C VAL A 51 -10.43 5.25 -10.15
N SER A 52 -9.94 6.48 -9.93
CA SER A 52 -9.58 6.91 -8.56
C SER A 52 -10.79 6.96 -7.61
N LYS A 53 -11.96 7.42 -8.09
CA LYS A 53 -13.22 7.37 -7.33
C LYS A 53 -13.65 5.94 -7.01
N ASN A 54 -13.57 5.05 -8.01
CA ASN A 54 -13.92 3.64 -7.83
C ASN A 54 -13.00 2.93 -6.83
N ILE A 55 -11.69 3.27 -6.82
CA ILE A 55 -10.73 2.73 -5.86
C ILE A 55 -11.09 3.18 -4.43
N LEU A 56 -11.47 4.45 -4.25
CA LEU A 56 -11.87 4.97 -2.92
C LEU A 56 -13.19 4.40 -2.41
N SER A 57 -14.07 3.91 -3.30
CA SER A 57 -15.38 3.37 -2.92
C SER A 57 -15.38 1.90 -2.52
N THR A 58 -14.23 1.22 -2.52
CA THR A 58 -14.11 -0.19 -2.17
C THR A 58 -12.91 -0.46 -1.28
N ASP A 59 -13.04 -1.40 -0.36
CA ASP A 59 -11.97 -1.97 0.44
C ASP A 59 -11.59 -3.40 0.02
N ASP A 60 -12.25 -3.95 -1.02
CA ASP A 60 -11.95 -5.28 -1.55
C ASP A 60 -10.61 -5.28 -2.29
N ALA A 61 -9.67 -6.08 -1.79
CA ALA A 61 -8.32 -6.17 -2.33
C ALA A 61 -8.29 -6.59 -3.81
N SER A 62 -9.15 -7.53 -4.21
CA SER A 62 -9.20 -8.03 -5.58
C SER A 62 -9.71 -6.97 -6.54
N GLN A 63 -10.73 -6.21 -6.14
CA GLN A 63 -11.30 -5.10 -6.89
C GLN A 63 -10.31 -3.95 -7.01
N ILE A 64 -9.62 -3.56 -5.93
CA ILE A 64 -8.56 -2.54 -5.95
C ILE A 64 -7.47 -2.93 -6.95
N LYS A 65 -7.02 -4.19 -6.91
CA LYS A 65 -6.01 -4.71 -7.85
C LYS A 65 -6.49 -4.63 -9.30
N ALA A 66 -7.74 -5.02 -9.55
CA ALA A 66 -8.34 -4.99 -10.89
C ALA A 66 -8.46 -3.56 -11.41
N LEU A 67 -8.92 -2.61 -10.58
CA LEU A 67 -9.00 -1.19 -10.92
C LEU A 67 -7.62 -0.58 -11.19
N GLY A 68 -6.62 -0.93 -10.39
CA GLY A 68 -5.22 -0.51 -10.59
C GLY A 68 -4.61 -0.93 -11.93
N ARG A 69 -5.09 -2.02 -12.52
CA ARG A 69 -4.72 -2.48 -13.87
C ARG A 69 -5.47 -1.74 -14.99
N GLN A 70 -6.59 -1.11 -14.67
CA GLN A 70 -7.45 -0.40 -15.63
C GLN A 70 -7.15 1.11 -15.70
N VAL A 71 -6.20 1.62 -14.92
CA VAL A 71 -5.78 3.03 -14.96
C VAL A 71 -5.39 3.41 -16.39
N LYS A 72 -6.12 4.37 -16.96
CA LYS A 72 -5.87 4.90 -18.30
C LYS A 72 -4.57 5.69 -18.35
N ASN A 73 -3.99 5.79 -19.55
CA ASN A 73 -2.76 6.54 -19.83
C ASN A 73 -1.56 6.11 -18.98
N TYR A 74 -1.58 4.88 -18.46
CA TYR A 74 -0.50 4.36 -17.64
C TYR A 74 0.81 4.33 -18.42
N ASP A 75 1.83 4.97 -17.86
CA ASP A 75 3.20 4.93 -18.34
C ASP A 75 4.11 4.37 -17.24
N GLU A 76 4.74 3.24 -17.51
CA GLU A 76 5.63 2.54 -16.58
C GLU A 76 6.86 3.38 -16.21
N HIS A 77 7.39 4.17 -17.15
CA HIS A 77 8.57 4.99 -16.92
C HIS A 77 8.24 6.15 -15.96
N ILE A 78 7.13 6.85 -16.20
CA ILE A 78 6.63 7.90 -15.30
C ILE A 78 6.33 7.31 -13.91
N TRP A 79 5.62 6.17 -13.87
CA TRP A 79 5.26 5.55 -12.59
C TRP A 79 6.49 5.12 -11.80
N ASN A 80 7.47 4.48 -12.44
CA ASN A 80 8.72 4.09 -11.77
C ASN A 80 9.49 5.28 -11.20
N GLY A 81 9.45 6.44 -11.87
CA GLY A 81 10.09 7.66 -11.39
C GLY A 81 9.48 8.22 -10.09
N ILE A 82 8.20 7.95 -9.80
CA ILE A 82 7.51 8.51 -8.62
C ILE A 82 7.07 7.47 -7.59
N ARG A 83 6.98 6.19 -7.97
CA ARG A 83 6.37 5.12 -7.17
C ARG A 83 6.98 5.02 -5.78
N GLN A 84 8.31 5.10 -5.69
CA GLN A 84 8.99 4.99 -4.40
C GLN A 84 8.58 6.12 -3.44
N ILE A 85 8.44 7.36 -3.93
CA ILE A 85 8.02 8.51 -3.12
C ILE A 85 6.57 8.34 -2.67
N VAL A 86 5.70 7.86 -3.56
CA VAL A 86 4.30 7.55 -3.23
C VAL A 86 4.25 6.48 -2.14
N VAL A 87 4.95 5.36 -2.34
CA VAL A 87 4.95 4.24 -1.40
C VAL A 87 5.50 4.67 -0.04
N TYR A 88 6.60 5.42 -0.01
CA TYR A 88 7.17 5.95 1.23
C TYR A 88 6.18 6.81 2.01
N LYS A 89 5.50 7.76 1.34
CA LYS A 89 4.49 8.62 1.98
C LYS A 89 3.34 7.82 2.58
N GLY A 90 2.84 6.83 1.84
CA GLY A 90 1.74 5.99 2.32
C GLY A 90 2.17 5.09 3.49
N LEU A 91 3.35 4.47 3.42
CA LEU A 91 3.89 3.65 4.52
C LEU A 91 4.11 4.49 5.78
N LEU A 92 4.67 5.70 5.62
CA LEU A 92 4.83 6.63 6.73
C LEU A 92 3.47 6.99 7.36
N ALA A 93 2.43 7.22 6.55
CA ALA A 93 1.09 7.50 7.06
C ALA A 93 0.47 6.28 7.76
N LYS A 94 0.54 5.09 7.13
CA LYS A 94 0.09 3.81 7.71
C LYS A 94 0.69 3.59 9.09
N PHE A 95 2.02 3.58 9.19
CA PHE A 95 2.69 3.27 10.45
C PHE A 95 2.70 4.43 11.45
N SER A 96 2.57 5.70 11.03
CA SER A 96 2.47 6.80 12.01
C SER A 96 1.07 6.97 12.60
N GLN A 97 0.01 6.51 11.93
CA GLN A 97 -1.37 6.63 12.39
C GLN A 97 -1.91 5.36 13.06
N ASN A 98 -1.21 4.23 12.92
CA ASN A 98 -1.57 2.96 13.56
C ASN A 98 -0.50 2.61 14.62
N GLU A 99 -0.72 3.02 15.87
CA GLU A 99 0.28 2.90 16.95
C GLU A 99 0.73 1.45 17.19
N ASP A 100 -0.19 0.47 17.21
CA ASP A 100 0.17 -0.95 17.33
C ASP A 100 1.11 -1.40 16.20
N LEU A 101 0.78 -1.05 14.95
CA LEU A 101 1.61 -1.40 13.80
C LEU A 101 2.96 -0.70 13.84
N LYS A 102 3.00 0.55 14.34
CA LYS A 102 4.24 1.30 14.53
C LYS A 102 5.17 0.57 15.49
N ASP A 103 4.64 0.12 16.62
CA ASP A 103 5.43 -0.52 17.67
C ASP A 103 5.90 -1.89 17.21
N ARG A 104 5.08 -2.64 16.49
CA ARG A 104 5.48 -3.91 15.84
C ARG A 104 6.55 -3.70 14.77
N LEU A 105 6.47 -2.64 13.96
CA LEU A 105 7.53 -2.30 13.00
C LEU A 105 8.83 -1.92 13.72
N LYS A 106 8.77 -1.16 14.82
CA LYS A 106 9.97 -0.80 15.59
C LYS A 106 10.59 -2.02 16.27
N SER A 107 9.78 -2.96 16.72
CA SER A 107 10.28 -4.18 17.40
C SER A 107 11.05 -5.11 16.47
N THR A 108 10.95 -4.93 15.14
CA THR A 108 11.80 -5.67 14.18
C THR A 108 13.28 -5.29 14.26
N GLY A 109 13.62 -4.15 14.89
CA GLY A 109 14.99 -3.68 15.03
C GLY A 109 15.70 -3.54 13.69
N GLU A 110 16.89 -4.15 13.57
CA GLU A 110 17.71 -4.13 12.35
C GLU A 110 17.46 -5.34 11.43
N ALA A 111 16.36 -6.08 11.62
CA ALA A 111 16.04 -7.20 10.75
C ALA A 111 15.76 -6.74 9.31
N ILE A 112 16.16 -7.56 8.34
CA ILE A 112 15.71 -7.40 6.96
C ILE A 112 14.26 -7.85 6.87
N LEU A 113 13.39 -6.97 6.37
CA LEU A 113 11.99 -7.31 6.08
C LEU A 113 11.89 -7.76 4.63
N ALA A 114 11.44 -8.99 4.40
CA ALA A 114 11.35 -9.58 3.07
C ALA A 114 9.93 -10.07 2.79
N GLU A 115 9.31 -9.53 1.73
CA GLU A 115 8.07 -10.09 1.22
C GLU A 115 8.37 -11.44 0.53
N CYS A 116 7.75 -12.52 0.99
CA CYS A 116 7.97 -13.88 0.50
C CYS A 116 6.81 -14.37 -0.36
N ALA A 117 6.43 -13.57 -1.37
CA ALA A 117 5.37 -13.93 -2.28
C ALA A 117 5.73 -15.13 -3.15
N VAL A 118 4.80 -16.09 -3.25
CA VAL A 118 4.94 -17.23 -4.17
C VAL A 118 4.81 -16.71 -5.60
N LYS A 119 5.77 -17.09 -6.46
CA LYS A 119 5.78 -16.74 -7.89
C LYS A 119 4.67 -17.42 -8.68
#